data_AF-A0A2S5KJE2-F1
#
_entry.id   AF-A0A2S5KJE2-F1
#
_cell.length_a   1.000
_cell.length_b   1.000
_cell.length_c   1.000
_cell.angle_alpha   90.00
_cell.angle_beta   90.00
_cell.angle_gamma   90.00
#
_symmetry.space_group_name_H-M   'P 1'
#
loop_
_entity.id
_entity.type
_entity.pdbx_description
1 polymer ?
#
loop_
_entity_poly.entity_id
_entity_poly.type
_entity_poly.pdbx_seq_one_letter_code
_entity_poly.pdbx_strand_id
1 'polypeptide(L)'
;MVYASSKHINYNWNWQRVVPYLINTEPQSVRAPFDGTAKVSTDDKTLTLLPDAGGEPVVVKKFSAISVNDGDLIFEGDQVATISNWRIGPITEGMITTL
;
A
#
# COMPACT_ATOMS: atom_id res chain seq x y z
N MET A 1 26.44 -15.97 -39.47
CA MET A 1 26.59 -17.12 -38.57
C MET A 1 26.26 -16.64 -37.16
N VAL A 2 25.06 -16.97 -36.68
CA VAL A 2 24.63 -16.76 -35.28
C VAL A 2 25.30 -17.84 -34.44
N TYR A 3 25.87 -17.49 -33.28
CA TYR A 3 26.16 -18.47 -32.24
C TYR A 3 25.65 -17.98 -30.90
N ALA A 4 24.63 -18.69 -30.44
CA ALA A 4 24.02 -18.54 -29.14
C ALA A 4 25.00 -18.94 -28.04
N SER A 5 24.91 -18.29 -26.88
CA SER A 5 25.37 -18.86 -25.62
C SER A 5 24.56 -18.25 -24.48
N SER A 6 23.39 -18.86 -24.26
CA SER A 6 22.58 -18.70 -23.06
C SER A 6 23.37 -19.14 -21.83
N LYS A 7 23.66 -18.24 -20.91
CA LYS A 7 24.19 -18.58 -19.58
C LYS A 7 23.14 -18.29 -18.52
N HIS A 8 22.42 -19.36 -18.18
CA HIS A 8 21.84 -19.68 -16.88
C HIS A 8 21.54 -18.49 -15.95
N ILE A 9 20.29 -18.06 -15.93
CA ILE A 9 19.77 -17.25 -14.84
C ILE A 9 19.39 -18.22 -13.71
N ASN A 10 20.34 -18.47 -12.81
CA ASN A 10 20.05 -19.08 -11.53
C ASN A 10 19.22 -18.08 -10.71
N TYR A 11 17.90 -18.17 -10.81
CA TYR A 11 16.97 -17.49 -9.90
C TYR A 11 17.01 -18.20 -8.55
N ASN A 12 18.07 -17.96 -7.77
CA ASN A 12 18.04 -18.31 -6.36
C ASN A 12 17.38 -17.15 -5.61
N TRP A 13 16.05 -17.10 -5.64
CA TRP A 13 15.31 -16.02 -5.02
C TRP A 13 15.26 -16.21 -3.50
N ASN A 14 16.16 -15.54 -2.79
CA ASN A 14 16.18 -15.51 -1.32
C ASN A 14 15.62 -14.16 -0.81
N TRP A 15 14.30 -14.06 -0.62
CA TRP A 15 13.61 -12.83 -0.14
C TRP A 15 13.77 -12.57 1.37
N GLN A 16 14.84 -13.02 2.03
CA GLN A 16 14.85 -13.12 3.48
C GLN A 16 15.23 -11.84 4.25
N ARG A 17 15.27 -10.66 3.65
CA ARG A 17 15.52 -9.40 4.39
C ARG A 17 15.30 -8.15 3.54
N VAL A 18 14.05 -7.82 3.22
CA VAL A 18 13.69 -6.42 2.89
C VAL A 18 12.96 -5.87 4.10
N VAL A 19 13.72 -5.31 5.03
CA VAL A 19 13.21 -4.61 6.22
C VAL A 19 13.66 -3.15 6.16
N PRO A 20 12.90 -2.24 6.77
CA PRO A 20 11.94 -1.36 6.12
C PRO A 20 12.54 0.05 5.97
N TYR A 21 11.74 1.04 5.57
CA TYR A 21 12.11 2.46 5.48
C TYR A 21 12.78 2.91 4.17
N LEU A 22 12.28 2.45 3.02
CA LEU A 22 12.04 3.43 1.97
C LEU A 22 10.95 4.34 2.51
N ILE A 23 11.31 5.54 2.97
CA ILE A 23 10.35 6.61 3.22
C ILE A 23 9.86 7.02 1.84
N ASN A 24 8.92 6.23 1.33
CA ASN A 24 8.22 6.58 0.13
C ASN A 24 7.19 7.65 0.54
N THR A 25 7.43 8.87 0.07
CA THR A 25 6.51 10.00 0.17
C THR A 25 5.45 9.97 -0.92
N GLU A 26 5.55 9.03 -1.86
CA GLU A 26 4.48 8.78 -2.83
C GLU A 26 3.25 8.21 -2.10
N PRO A 27 2.03 8.65 -2.46
CA PRO A 27 0.81 8.04 -1.96
C PRO A 27 0.81 6.55 -2.29
N GLN A 28 0.80 5.69 -1.27
CA GLN A 28 0.76 4.24 -1.48
C GLN A 28 -0.70 3.79 -1.46
N SER A 29 -1.21 3.35 -2.61
CA SER A 29 -2.52 2.70 -2.69
C SER A 29 -2.46 1.32 -2.04
N VAL A 30 -3.34 1.08 -1.07
CA VAL A 30 -3.58 -0.23 -0.47
C VAL A 30 -4.63 -0.93 -1.33
N ARG A 31 -4.25 -2.08 -1.87
CA ARG A 31 -5.14 -2.93 -2.67
C ARG A 31 -5.66 -4.08 -1.84
N ALA A 32 -6.88 -4.52 -2.14
CA ALA A 32 -7.47 -5.71 -1.60
C ALA A 32 -6.64 -6.95 -2.00
N PRO A 33 -6.19 -7.77 -1.04
CA PRO A 33 -5.42 -8.97 -1.34
C PRO A 33 -6.28 -10.18 -1.74
N PHE A 34 -7.60 -10.07 -1.63
CA PHE A 34 -8.58 -11.11 -1.93
C PHE A 34 -9.96 -10.50 -2.16
N ASP A 35 -10.88 -11.28 -2.72
CA ASP A 35 -12.31 -10.96 -2.80
C ASP A 35 -12.97 -11.09 -1.42
N GLY A 36 -13.87 -10.15 -1.10
CA GLY A 36 -14.48 -10.12 0.22
C GLY A 36 -15.38 -8.93 0.50
N THR A 37 -15.58 -8.67 1.78
CA THR A 37 -16.33 -7.51 2.29
C THR A 37 -15.45 -6.60 3.12
N ALA A 38 -15.50 -5.29 2.86
CA ALA A 38 -14.88 -4.27 3.67
C ALA A 38 -15.78 -3.91 4.87
N LYS A 39 -15.20 -3.87 6.07
CA LYS A 39 -15.82 -3.30 7.26
C LYS A 39 -15.02 -2.13 7.79
N VAL A 40 -15.69 -1.01 7.97
CA VAL A 40 -15.08 0.23 8.45
C VAL A 40 -15.57 0.48 9.86
N SER A 41 -14.64 0.69 10.80
CA SER A 41 -15.05 1.09 12.15
C SER A 41 -15.74 2.45 12.12
N THR A 42 -16.67 2.68 13.05
CA THR A 42 -17.37 3.96 13.25
C THR A 42 -16.45 5.17 13.45
N ASP A 43 -15.20 4.94 13.85
CA ASP A 43 -14.19 5.98 14.03
C ASP A 43 -13.39 6.28 12.74
N ASP A 44 -13.68 5.60 11.62
CA ASP A 44 -13.00 5.73 10.32
C ASP A 44 -11.46 5.53 10.34
N LYS A 45 -10.91 5.01 11.45
CA LYS A 45 -9.47 4.76 11.63
C LYS A 45 -9.06 3.30 11.41
N THR A 46 -10.02 2.39 11.32
CA THR A 46 -9.76 0.96 11.18
C THR A 46 -10.62 0.38 10.07
N LEU A 47 -9.95 -0.18 9.07
CA LEU A 47 -10.54 -0.93 7.96
C LEU A 47 -10.22 -2.41 8.16
N THR A 48 -11.25 -3.25 8.13
CA THR A 48 -11.14 -4.71 8.25
C THR A 48 -11.65 -5.35 6.97
N LEU A 49 -10.82 -6.12 6.28
CA LEU A 49 -11.18 -6.85 5.08
C LEU A 49 -11.48 -8.29 5.46
N LEU A 50 -12.70 -8.74 5.15
CA LEU A 50 -13.18 -10.09 5.44
C LEU A 50 -13.16 -10.91 4.14
N PRO A 51 -12.34 -11.97 4.04
CA PRO A 51 -12.28 -12.80 2.84
C PRO A 51 -13.54 -13.65 2.69
N ASP A 52 -14.12 -13.70 1.48
CA ASP A 52 -15.29 -14.54 1.17
C ASP A 52 -14.92 -16.03 1.07
N ALA A 53 -13.70 -16.33 0.59
CA ALA A 53 -13.19 -17.70 0.45
C ALA A 53 -12.90 -18.40 1.81
N GLY A 54 -13.09 -17.69 2.93
CA GLY A 54 -12.68 -18.13 4.25
C GLY A 54 -11.19 -17.87 4.49
N GLY A 55 -10.84 -17.34 5.67
CA GLY A 55 -9.47 -16.97 6.00
C GLY A 55 -9.38 -15.98 7.16
N GLU A 56 -8.17 -15.51 7.45
CA GLU A 56 -7.94 -14.50 8.48
C GLU A 56 -8.28 -13.10 7.96
N PRO A 57 -9.09 -12.31 8.69
CA PRO A 57 -9.37 -10.93 8.32
C PRO A 57 -8.11 -10.06 8.33
N VAL A 58 -7.98 -9.19 7.33
CA VAL A 58 -6.85 -8.24 7.24
C VAL A 58 -7.27 -6.90 7.82
N VAL A 59 -6.55 -6.42 8.83
CA VAL A 59 -6.85 -5.15 9.50
C VAL A 59 -5.83 -4.08 9.13
N VAL A 60 -6.31 -2.97 8.57
CA VAL A 60 -5.53 -1.79 8.18
C VAL A 60 -5.86 -0.64 9.14
N LYS A 61 -4.87 -0.17 9.90
CA LYS A 61 -5.04 0.85 10.97
C LYS A 61 -4.32 2.18 10.73
N LYS A 62 -3.79 2.39 9.52
CA LYS A 62 -2.94 3.56 9.19
C LYS A 62 -3.11 4.00 7.74
N PHE A 63 -4.35 4.31 7.36
CA PHE A 63 -4.65 4.91 6.05
C PHE A 63 -4.99 6.39 6.22
N SER A 64 -4.71 7.18 5.19
CA SER A 64 -4.98 8.61 5.14
C SER A 64 -6.30 8.92 4.44
N ALA A 65 -6.71 8.05 3.53
CA ALA A 65 -8.01 8.11 2.87
C ALA A 65 -8.53 6.69 2.65
N ILE A 66 -9.85 6.53 2.71
CA ILE A 66 -10.54 5.28 2.40
C ILE A 66 -11.32 5.45 1.10
N SER A 67 -11.39 4.40 0.28
CA SER A 67 -12.10 4.40 -1.00
C SER A 67 -13.34 3.49 -1.00
N VAL A 68 -13.62 2.83 0.12
CA VAL A 68 -14.72 1.87 0.33
C VAL A 68 -15.54 2.27 1.55
N ASN A 69 -16.80 1.83 1.60
CA ASN A 69 -17.69 2.06 2.75
C ASN A 69 -17.81 0.81 3.63
N ASP A 70 -18.42 0.97 4.81
CA ASP A 70 -18.75 -0.18 5.66
C ASP A 70 -19.78 -1.10 4.98
N GLY A 71 -19.44 -2.38 4.89
CA GLY A 71 -20.26 -3.41 4.25
C GLY A 71 -20.11 -3.47 2.72
N ASP A 72 -19.18 -2.73 2.14
CA ASP A 72 -18.97 -2.72 0.69
C ASP A 72 -18.25 -3.99 0.20
N LEU A 73 -18.57 -4.42 -1.02
CA LEU A 73 -17.91 -5.56 -1.67
C LEU A 73 -16.58 -5.10 -2.28
N ILE A 74 -15.53 -5.88 -2.06
CA ILE A 74 -14.20 -5.63 -2.60
C ILE A 74 -13.71 -6.81 -3.42
N PHE A 75 -13.01 -6.53 -4.52
CA PHE A 75 -12.39 -7.57 -5.35
C PHE A 75 -10.86 -7.53 -5.22
N GLU A 76 -10.20 -8.65 -5.43
CA GLU A 76 -8.75 -8.73 -5.44
C GLU A 76 -8.15 -7.68 -6.40
N GLY A 77 -7.23 -6.87 -5.88
CA GLY A 77 -6.57 -5.80 -6.62
C GLY A 77 -7.27 -4.43 -6.57
N ASP A 78 -8.51 -4.35 -6.07
CA ASP A 78 -9.23 -3.08 -5.90
C ASP A 78 -8.55 -2.19 -4.87
N GLN A 79 -8.55 -0.89 -5.11
CA GLN A 79 -8.02 0.07 -4.15
C GLN A 79 -9.02 0.28 -3.02
N VAL A 80 -8.66 -0.15 -1.80
CA VAL A 80 -9.52 -0.03 -0.62
C VAL A 80 -9.17 1.19 0.23
N ALA A 81 -7.90 1.59 0.24
CA ALA A 81 -7.42 2.72 1.01
C ALA A 81 -6.15 3.32 0.40
N THR A 82 -5.79 4.52 0.83
CA THR A 82 -4.55 5.21 0.44
C THR A 82 -3.79 5.62 1.70
N ILE A 83 -2.51 5.28 1.76
CA ILE A 83 -1.58 5.74 2.78
C ILE A 83 -0.79 6.91 2.19
N SER A 84 -1.14 8.12 2.57
CA SER A 84 -0.40 9.32 2.22
C SER A 84 0.58 9.66 3.34
N ASN A 85 1.88 9.50 3.07
CA ASN A 85 2.93 10.07 3.91
C ASN A 85 3.14 11.53 3.51
N TRP A 86 2.21 12.41 3.90
CA TRP A 86 2.49 13.84 3.87
C TRP A 86 3.58 14.16 4.91
N ARG A 87 4.84 14.11 4.49
CA ARG A 87 5.80 15.09 5.01
C ARG A 87 5.42 16.40 4.34
N ILE A 88 4.64 17.22 5.04
CA ILE A 88 4.68 18.67 4.82
C ILE A 88 6.15 19.01 5.08
N GLY A 89 6.94 19.08 4.00
CA GLY A 89 8.27 19.65 4.11
C GLY A 89 8.11 21.04 4.72
N PRO A 90 8.93 21.44 5.70
CA PRO A 90 8.94 22.80 6.18
C PRO A 90 9.46 23.72 5.06
N ILE A 91 8.63 24.00 4.07
CA ILE A 91 8.79 25.10 3.10
C ILE A 91 7.65 26.08 3.34
N THR A 92 7.43 26.41 4.61
CA THR A 92 6.82 27.68 4.98
C THR A 92 7.52 28.10 6.26
N GLU A 93 8.70 28.70 6.11
CA GLU A 93 9.07 29.92 6.85
C GLU A 93 10.47 30.37 6.43
N GLY A 94 10.53 31.53 5.78
CA GLY A 94 11.64 32.47 5.90
C GLY A 94 12.81 32.31 4.94
N MET A 95 12.74 33.01 3.80
CA MET A 95 13.56 34.23 3.66
C MET A 95 13.05 35.09 2.49
N ILE A 96 12.11 35.99 2.80
CA ILE A 96 12.14 37.31 2.16
C ILE A 96 13.40 38.00 2.70
N THR A 97 14.40 38.18 1.86
CA THR A 97 15.41 39.24 2.06
C THR A 97 15.79 39.75 0.69
N THR A 98 15.31 40.97 0.44
CA THR A 98 15.78 41.91 -0.55
C THR A 98 17.27 42.18 -0.35
N LEU A 99 18.06 42.04 -1.41
CA LEU A 99 19.03 43.03 -1.91
C LEU A 99 19.58 42.62 -3.28
#